data_AF-U1R167-F1
#
_entry.id   AF-U1R167-F1
#
_cell.length_a   1.000
_cell.length_b   1.000
_cell.length_c   1.000
_cell.angle_alpha   90.00
_cell.angle_beta   90.00
_cell.angle_gamma   90.00
#
_symmetry.space_group_name_H-M   'P 1'
#
loop_
_entity.id
_entity.type
_entity.pdbx_description
1 polymer ?
#
loop_
_entity_poly.entity_id
_entity_poly.type
_entity_poly.pdbx_seq_one_letter_code
_entity_poly.pdbx_strand_id
1 'polypeptide(L)'
;MTVSLRRLFHGCPTTPACGRRYRHRDGRRRDRDDSLTYAAAGVDIDQSEAATAALVTATSAGDETTGPDGEYAGLIEAGDGYLGLATDGVGTKLLVAAAVGDYSTVGIDCVAMNANDLVAAGVEPTAFVDYLAVEEPTEGVAEQIGEGLA
;
A
#
# COMPACT_ATOMS: atom_id res chain seq x y z
N MET A 1 -4.31 16.10 15.33
CA MET A 1 -4.26 15.29 16.58
C MET A 1 -3.91 13.86 16.16
N THR A 2 -3.02 13.16 16.86
CA THR A 2 -2.54 11.83 16.43
C THR A 2 -3.30 10.72 17.14
N VAL A 3 -3.83 9.76 16.38
CA VAL A 3 -4.40 8.51 16.89
C VAL A 3 -3.56 7.36 16.31
N SER A 4 -3.19 6.39 17.15
CA SER A 4 -2.47 5.18 16.73
C SER A 4 -3.17 3.96 17.33
N LEU A 5 -3.55 3.05 16.46
CA LEU A 5 -4.24 1.79 16.71
C LEU A 5 -3.24 0.64 16.48
N ARG A 6 -3.25 -0.34 17.37
CA ARG A 6 -2.39 -1.55 17.27
C ARG A 6 -3.26 -2.76 17.01
N ARG A 7 -2.93 -3.53 15.98
CA ARG A 7 -3.62 -4.79 15.66
C ARG A 7 -2.62 -5.94 15.55
N LEU A 8 -3.02 -7.11 16.05
CA LEU A 8 -2.31 -8.38 15.90
C LEU A 8 -3.12 -9.28 14.98
N PHE A 9 -2.50 -9.73 13.89
CA PHE A 9 -3.12 -10.70 13.00
C PHE A 9 -3.06 -12.08 13.65
N HIS A 10 -4.16 -12.83 13.58
CA HIS A 10 -4.21 -14.23 14.01
C HIS A 10 -4.25 -15.09 12.73
N GLY A 11 -3.30 -16.02 12.62
CA GLY A 11 -2.95 -16.74 11.39
C GLY A 11 -4.13 -17.34 10.64
N CYS A 12 -4.17 -17.08 9.33
CA CYS A 12 -5.16 -17.62 8.39
C CYS A 12 -4.49 -18.69 7.51
N PRO A 13 -5.02 -19.93 7.44
CA PRO A 13 -4.44 -20.97 6.62
C PRO A 13 -4.55 -20.64 5.12
N THR A 14 -3.41 -20.59 4.44
CA THR A 14 -3.31 -20.30 3.00
C THR A 14 -3.94 -21.42 2.17
N THR A 15 -4.80 -21.05 1.21
CA THR A 15 -5.36 -21.98 0.20
C THR A 15 -4.87 -21.55 -1.19
N PRO A 16 -4.44 -22.46 -2.08
CA PRO A 16 -4.05 -22.08 -3.43
C PRO A 16 -5.24 -22.12 -4.39
N ALA A 17 -5.28 -21.13 -5.29
CA ALA A 17 -5.69 -21.20 -6.71
C ALA A 17 -6.79 -20.21 -7.16
N CYS A 18 -6.47 -19.43 -8.21
CA CYS A 18 -7.40 -19.18 -9.31
C CYS A 18 -6.66 -18.71 -10.57
N GLY A 19 -6.26 -19.64 -11.44
CA GLY A 19 -5.79 -19.34 -12.78
C GLY A 19 -6.96 -19.15 -13.74
N ARG A 20 -7.31 -17.90 -14.09
CA ARG A 20 -8.19 -17.59 -15.23
C ARG A 20 -7.44 -16.76 -16.26
N ARG A 21 -7.26 -17.33 -17.47
CA ARG A 21 -6.75 -16.62 -18.65
C ARG A 21 -7.82 -15.68 -19.18
N TYR A 22 -7.57 -14.37 -19.14
CA TYR A 22 -8.37 -13.39 -19.86
C TYR A 22 -8.03 -13.43 -21.36
N ARG A 23 -9.05 -13.60 -22.21
CA ARG A 23 -8.94 -13.37 -23.66
C ARG A 23 -9.32 -11.92 -23.94
N HIS A 24 -8.35 -11.10 -24.36
CA HIS A 24 -8.58 -9.72 -24.79
C HIS A 24 -9.31 -9.72 -26.16
N ARG A 25 -10.42 -8.99 -26.27
CA ARG A 25 -11.22 -8.86 -27.51
C ARG A 25 -10.91 -7.48 -28.09
N ASP A 26 -10.25 -7.43 -29.25
CA ASP A 26 -9.85 -6.19 -29.92
C ASP A 26 -11.06 -5.37 -30.39
N GLY A 27 -11.29 -4.24 -29.72
CA GLY A 27 -12.20 -3.18 -30.13
C GLY A 27 -11.47 -2.15 -30.99
N ARG A 28 -12.10 -1.75 -32.10
CA ARG A 28 -11.56 -0.82 -33.10
C ARG A 28 -11.12 0.52 -32.48
N ARG A 29 -9.91 0.96 -32.82
CA ARG A 29 -9.30 2.25 -32.43
C ARG A 29 -10.07 3.42 -33.04
N ARG A 30 -10.45 4.40 -32.21
CA ARG A 30 -10.81 5.75 -32.64
C ARG A 30 -9.56 6.62 -32.51
N ASP A 31 -9.14 7.25 -33.60
CA ASP A 31 -8.10 8.28 -33.59
C ASP A 31 -8.54 9.47 -32.72
N ARG A 32 -7.81 9.70 -31.63
CA ARG A 32 -7.66 11.01 -30.98
C ARG A 32 -6.19 11.15 -30.66
N ASP A 33 -5.55 12.16 -31.25
CA ASP A 33 -4.17 12.58 -31.00
C ASP A 33 -4.08 13.34 -29.65
N ASP A 34 -4.72 12.78 -28.63
CA ASP A 34 -4.81 13.23 -27.24
C ASP A 34 -4.92 11.96 -26.39
N SER A 35 -3.94 11.07 -26.54
CA SER A 35 -3.88 9.85 -25.74
C SER A 35 -3.60 10.25 -24.29
N LEU A 36 -4.59 10.09 -23.41
CA LEU A 36 -4.43 10.25 -21.97
C LEU A 36 -3.28 9.34 -21.50
N THR A 37 -2.18 9.93 -21.04
CA THR A 37 -1.09 9.19 -20.41
C THR A 37 -1.34 9.10 -18.91
N TYR A 38 -0.83 8.04 -18.29
CA TYR A 38 -0.89 7.89 -16.83
C TYR A 38 -0.17 9.04 -16.11
N ALA A 39 0.94 9.50 -16.69
CA ALA A 39 1.67 10.70 -16.26
C ALA A 39 0.81 11.97 -16.32
N ALA A 40 -0.01 12.15 -17.38
CA ALA A 40 -0.92 13.30 -17.48
C ALA A 40 -2.04 13.29 -16.43
N ALA A 41 -2.35 12.11 -15.86
CA ALA A 41 -3.23 12.00 -14.69
C ALA A 41 -2.53 12.32 -13.36
N GLY A 42 -1.24 12.66 -13.40
CA GLY A 42 -0.43 13.03 -12.23
C GLY A 42 0.40 11.89 -11.66
N VAL A 43 0.51 10.74 -12.35
CA VAL A 43 1.32 9.60 -11.89
C VAL A 43 2.40 9.25 -12.91
N ASP A 44 3.60 9.75 -12.66
CA ASP A 44 4.79 9.51 -13.48
C ASP A 44 5.69 8.45 -12.80
N ILE A 45 5.78 7.27 -13.43
CA ILE A 45 6.49 6.11 -12.88
C ILE A 45 7.99 6.38 -12.85
N ASP A 46 8.54 6.94 -13.94
CA ASP A 46 9.97 7.22 -14.05
C ASP A 46 10.41 8.25 -13.00
N GLN A 47 9.58 9.29 -12.77
CA GLN A 47 9.82 10.26 -11.71
C GLN A 47 9.77 9.62 -10.32
N SER A 48 8.81 8.72 -10.08
CA SER A 48 8.68 8.00 -8.82
C SER A 48 9.88 7.11 -8.55
N GLU A 49 10.31 6.32 -9.52
CA GLU A 49 11.49 5.45 -9.40
C GLU A 49 12.77 6.25 -9.15
N ALA A 50 12.96 7.37 -9.86
CA ALA A 50 14.11 8.24 -9.65
C ALA A 50 14.12 8.85 -8.24
N ALA A 51 12.96 9.26 -7.71
CA ALA A 51 12.84 9.77 -6.35
C ALA A 51 13.15 8.69 -5.30
N THR A 52 12.63 7.47 -5.49
CA THR A 52 12.92 6.33 -4.62
C THR A 52 14.41 5.98 -4.62
N ALA A 53 15.04 5.92 -5.79
CA ALA A 53 16.46 5.64 -5.91
C ALA A 53 17.32 6.69 -5.18
N ALA A 54 16.95 7.97 -5.28
CA ALA A 54 17.63 9.05 -4.56
C ALA A 54 17.47 8.93 -3.04
N LEU A 55 16.27 8.57 -2.55
CA LEU A 55 16.02 8.32 -1.13
C LEU A 55 16.86 7.16 -0.60
N VAL A 56 16.81 6.01 -1.28
CA VAL A 56 17.61 4.82 -0.91
C VAL A 56 19.09 5.19 -0.86
N THR A 57 19.60 5.90 -1.88
CA THR A 57 21.00 6.32 -1.91
C THR A 57 21.37 7.21 -0.72
N ALA A 58 20.46 8.08 -0.28
CA ALA A 58 20.71 8.99 0.84
C ALA A 58 20.63 8.29 2.21
N THR A 59 19.82 7.23 2.34
CA THR A 59 19.59 6.54 3.62
C THR A 59 20.47 5.30 3.80
N SER A 60 20.90 4.67 2.71
CA SER A 60 21.76 3.48 2.71
C SER A 60 23.22 3.87 2.91
N ALA A 61 23.53 4.46 4.07
CA ALA A 61 24.88 4.80 4.50
C ALA A 61 25.60 3.54 5.05
N GLY A 62 25.88 2.58 4.16
CA GLY A 62 26.82 1.48 4.43
C GLY A 62 26.30 0.27 5.21
N ASP A 63 24.98 0.16 5.42
CA ASP A 63 24.37 -1.04 5.97
C ASP A 63 23.69 -1.81 4.84
N GLU A 64 24.25 -2.97 4.51
CA GLU A 64 23.65 -3.91 3.58
C GLU A 64 22.42 -4.46 4.31
N THR A 65 21.24 -3.93 3.99
CA THR A 65 19.98 -4.55 4.38
C THR A 65 19.99 -5.92 3.71
N THR A 66 20.49 -6.91 4.44
CA THR A 66 20.92 -8.20 3.90
C THR A 66 19.68 -9.07 3.76
N GLY A 67 18.97 -8.84 2.67
CA GLY A 67 17.84 -9.63 2.23
C GLY A 67 17.69 -9.42 0.72
N PRO A 68 17.03 -10.34 -0.01
CA PRO A 68 16.62 -10.01 -1.37
C PRO A 68 15.85 -8.68 -1.31
N ASP A 69 16.19 -7.73 -2.17
CA ASP A 69 15.46 -6.47 -2.31
C ASP A 69 13.97 -6.82 -2.49
N GLY A 70 13.21 -6.79 -1.40
CA GLY A 70 11.77 -6.97 -1.48
C GLY A 70 11.27 -5.72 -2.15
N GLU A 71 10.92 -5.81 -3.45
CA GLU A 71 10.36 -4.68 -4.21
C GLU A 71 9.19 -4.00 -3.46
N TYR A 72 8.54 -4.75 -2.57
CA TYR A 72 7.35 -4.37 -1.82
C TYR A 72 7.57 -4.23 -0.30
N ALA A 73 8.65 -4.76 0.28
CA ALA A 73 8.86 -4.76 1.73
C ALA A 73 10.35 -4.74 2.13
N GLY A 74 10.68 -3.97 3.18
CA GLY A 74 12.00 -3.98 3.79
C GLY A 74 12.17 -5.23 4.66
N LEU A 75 13.20 -6.03 4.38
CA LEU A 75 13.48 -7.27 5.11
C LEU A 75 14.66 -7.07 6.06
N ILE A 76 14.48 -7.49 7.32
CA ILE A 76 15.51 -7.45 8.35
C ILE A 76 15.73 -8.88 8.86
N GLU A 77 16.97 -9.34 8.93
CA GLU A 77 17.30 -10.63 9.53
C GLU A 77 16.91 -10.67 11.02
N ALA A 78 16.18 -11.71 11.42
CA ALA A 78 15.69 -11.89 12.77
C ALA A 78 15.73 -13.36 13.18
N GLY A 79 16.82 -13.77 13.84
CA GLY A 79 17.03 -15.16 14.26
C GLY A 79 17.18 -16.09 13.06
N ASP A 80 16.31 -17.09 12.96
CA ASP A 80 16.32 -18.09 11.87
C ASP A 80 15.44 -17.65 10.66
N GLY A 81 14.96 -16.41 10.62
CA GLY A 81 14.10 -15.90 9.56
C GLY A 81 14.22 -14.40 9.32
N TYR A 82 13.20 -13.82 8.69
CA TYR A 82 13.15 -12.39 8.37
C TYR A 82 11.93 -11.72 8.99
N LEU A 83 12.12 -10.49 9.47
CA LEU A 83 11.05 -9.57 9.79
C LEU A 83 10.82 -8.65 8.59
N GLY A 84 9.63 -8.72 7.99
CA GLY A 84 9.21 -7.82 6.92
C GLY A 84 8.53 -6.57 7.46
N LEU A 85 8.91 -5.41 6.94
CA LEU A 85 8.31 -4.12 7.21
C LEU A 85 7.76 -3.53 5.91
N ALA A 86 6.48 -3.20 5.89
CA ALA A 86 5.82 -2.50 4.79
C ALA A 86 5.16 -1.23 5.34
N THR A 87 5.15 -0.17 4.53
CA THR A 87 4.52 1.11 4.86
C THR A 87 3.93 1.73 3.60
N ASP A 88 2.61 1.75 3.51
CA ASP A 88 1.87 2.38 2.44
C ASP A 88 0.61 3.07 2.95
N GLY A 89 0.20 4.13 2.25
CA GLY A 89 -1.02 4.88 2.52
C GLY A 89 -2.14 4.52 1.56
N VAL A 90 -3.31 5.12 1.77
CA VAL A 90 -4.49 4.96 0.89
C VAL A 90 -4.35 5.82 -0.39
N GLY A 91 -3.48 6.83 -0.37
CA GLY A 91 -3.19 7.70 -1.50
C GLY A 91 -4.36 8.60 -1.89
N THR A 92 -4.44 8.93 -3.18
CA THR A 92 -5.44 9.87 -3.73
C THR A 92 -6.88 9.40 -3.62
N LYS A 93 -7.13 8.14 -3.26
CA LYS A 93 -8.47 7.62 -2.94
C LYS A 93 -9.12 8.39 -1.76
N LEU A 94 -8.32 8.96 -0.86
CA LEU A 94 -8.82 9.83 0.21
C LEU A 94 -9.56 11.08 -0.32
N LEU A 95 -9.18 11.59 -1.50
CA LEU A 95 -9.88 12.71 -2.13
C LEU A 95 -11.30 12.31 -2.57
N VAL A 96 -11.48 11.06 -3.00
CA VAL A 96 -12.78 10.51 -3.37
C VAL A 96 -13.64 10.28 -2.12
N ALA A 97 -13.05 9.67 -1.07
CA ALA A 97 -13.72 9.50 0.22
C ALA A 97 -14.22 10.84 0.79
N ALA A 98 -13.39 11.88 0.72
CA ALA A 98 -13.76 13.24 1.13
C ALA A 98 -14.86 13.85 0.26
N ALA A 99 -14.81 13.66 -1.06
CA ALA A 99 -15.83 14.18 -1.97
C ALA A 99 -17.21 13.52 -1.77
N VAL A 100 -17.24 12.25 -1.35
CA VAL A 100 -18.46 11.49 -1.08
C VAL A 100 -18.92 11.63 0.38
N GLY A 101 -18.01 11.99 1.29
CA GLY A 101 -18.27 12.07 2.73
C GLY A 101 -18.38 10.69 3.39
N ASP A 102 -17.71 9.67 2.83
CA ASP A 102 -17.73 8.29 3.32
C ASP A 102 -16.31 7.74 3.42
N TYR A 103 -15.91 7.38 4.64
CA TYR A 103 -14.59 6.86 4.99
C TYR A 103 -14.64 5.41 5.47
N SER A 104 -15.82 4.76 5.44
CA SER A 104 -16.06 3.43 6.02
C SER A 104 -15.17 2.32 5.45
N THR A 105 -14.66 2.47 4.23
CA THR A 105 -13.76 1.49 3.60
C THR A 105 -12.28 1.87 3.67
N VAL A 106 -11.95 3.09 4.09
CA VAL A 106 -10.59 3.63 4.03
C VAL A 106 -9.62 2.84 4.91
N GLY A 107 -10.08 2.38 6.08
CA GLY A 107 -9.28 1.53 6.95
C GLY A 107 -8.90 0.19 6.30
N ILE A 108 -9.82 -0.41 5.53
CA ILE A 108 -9.58 -1.67 4.82
C ILE A 108 -8.51 -1.47 3.74
N ASP A 109 -8.62 -0.38 2.98
CA ASP A 109 -7.61 -0.04 1.96
C ASP A 109 -6.23 0.14 2.58
N CYS A 110 -6.15 0.83 3.74
CA CYS A 110 -4.90 1.06 4.46
C CYS A 110 -4.23 -0.26 4.88
N VAL A 111 -4.99 -1.18 5.47
CA VAL A 111 -4.46 -2.50 5.86
C VAL A 111 -4.09 -3.32 4.63
N ALA A 112 -4.92 -3.32 3.59
CA ALA A 112 -4.74 -4.17 2.41
C ALA A 112 -3.47 -3.82 1.63
N MET A 113 -3.15 -2.54 1.45
CA MET A 113 -1.92 -2.12 0.74
C MET A 113 -0.67 -2.73 1.41
N ASN A 114 -0.56 -2.55 2.72
CA ASN A 114 0.58 -3.04 3.49
C ASN A 114 0.63 -4.58 3.60
N ALA A 115 -0.52 -5.22 3.85
CA ALA A 115 -0.58 -6.67 4.03
C ALA A 115 -0.28 -7.41 2.72
N ASN A 116 -0.73 -6.89 1.58
CA ASN A 116 -0.47 -7.48 0.27
C ASN A 116 1.02 -7.47 -0.07
N ASP A 117 1.72 -6.39 0.27
CA ASP A 117 3.17 -6.25 0.04
C ASP A 117 3.98 -7.27 0.84
N LEU A 118 3.63 -7.47 2.12
CA LEU A 118 4.24 -8.50 2.95
C LEU A 118 3.97 -9.91 2.38
N VAL A 119 2.73 -10.19 1.96
CA VAL A 119 2.37 -11.47 1.35
C VAL A 119 3.11 -11.70 0.03
N ALA A 120 3.26 -10.67 -0.80
CA ALA A 120 4.02 -10.75 -2.05
C ALA A 120 5.52 -11.03 -1.79
N ALA A 121 6.06 -10.49 -0.70
CA ALA A 121 7.41 -10.80 -0.21
C ALA A 121 7.51 -12.18 0.49
N GLY A 122 6.42 -12.94 0.60
CA GLY A 122 6.38 -14.25 1.26
C GLY A 122 6.40 -14.17 2.79
N VAL A 123 6.10 -13.02 3.37
CA VAL A 123 6.05 -12.77 4.82
C VAL A 123 4.61 -12.82 5.30
N GLU A 124 4.36 -13.54 6.39
CA GLU A 124 3.04 -13.54 7.05
C GLU A 124 2.84 -12.25 7.86
N PRO A 125 1.81 -11.42 7.57
CA PRO A 125 1.52 -10.24 8.37
C PRO A 125 1.18 -10.65 9.82
N THR A 126 1.91 -10.10 10.80
CA THR A 126 1.73 -10.46 12.22
C THR A 126 1.19 -9.29 13.06
N ALA A 127 1.56 -8.06 12.75
CA ALA A 127 1.09 -6.87 13.43
C ALA A 127 0.89 -5.70 12.45
N PHE A 128 0.03 -4.76 12.83
CA PHE A 128 -0.23 -3.53 12.08
C PHE A 128 -0.28 -2.33 13.02
N VAL A 129 0.29 -1.22 12.56
CA VAL A 129 0.26 0.08 13.23
C VAL A 129 -0.16 1.11 12.19
N ASP A 130 -1.06 2.00 12.55
CA ASP A 130 -1.48 3.11 11.70
C ASP A 130 -1.03 4.48 12.25
N TYR A 131 -1.09 5.47 11.37
CA TYR A 131 -0.88 6.87 11.68
C TYR A 131 -1.92 7.72 10.94
N LEU A 132 -2.87 8.29 11.69
CA LEU A 132 -3.90 9.18 11.15
C LEU A 132 -3.51 10.65 11.37
N ALA A 133 -3.24 11.36 10.27
CA ALA A 133 -3.08 12.82 10.26
C ALA A 133 -4.32 13.49 9.66
N VAL A 134 -5.03 14.26 10.47
CA VAL A 134 -6.24 15.00 10.09
C VAL A 134 -6.14 16.45 10.53
N GLU A 135 -6.66 17.35 9.71
CA GLU A 135 -6.77 18.79 10.03
C GLU A 135 -7.76 19.00 11.19
N GLU A 136 -8.97 18.45 11.06
CA GLU A 136 -9.98 18.43 12.11
C GLU A 136 -10.41 16.99 12.45
N PRO A 137 -10.08 16.48 13.65
CA PRO A 137 -10.51 15.16 14.08
C PRO A 137 -11.98 15.21 14.51
N THR A 138 -12.87 14.66 13.69
CA THR A 138 -14.28 14.43 14.07
C THR A 138 -14.47 12.97 14.48
N GLU A 139 -15.34 12.75 15.47
CA GLU A 139 -15.62 11.42 16.01
C GLU A 139 -16.15 10.47 14.93
N GLY A 140 -17.11 10.93 14.11
CA GLY A 140 -17.73 10.10 13.07
C GLY A 140 -16.77 9.65 11.97
N VAL A 141 -15.83 10.51 11.56
CA VAL A 141 -14.80 10.11 10.56
C VAL A 141 -13.82 9.13 11.18
N ALA A 142 -13.38 9.37 12.42
CA ALA A 142 -12.47 8.46 13.12
C ALA A 142 -13.10 7.09 13.38
N GLU A 143 -14.39 7.03 13.70
CA GLU A 143 -15.15 5.79 13.88
C GLU A 143 -15.20 5.00 12.57
N GLN A 144 -15.60 5.64 11.46
CA GLN A 144 -15.64 4.99 10.14
C GLN A 144 -14.29 4.41 9.70
N ILE A 145 -13.21 5.17 9.91
CA ILE A 145 -11.86 4.69 9.58
C ILE A 145 -11.49 3.51 10.51
N GLY A 146 -11.78 3.64 11.81
CA GLY A 146 -11.51 2.62 12.83
C GLY A 146 -12.20 1.29 12.55
N GLU A 147 -13.43 1.30 12.06
CA GLU A 147 -14.16 0.09 11.65
C GLU A 147 -13.41 -0.71 10.58
N GLY A 148 -12.82 -0.02 9.60
CA GLY A 148 -12.04 -0.66 8.54
C GLY A 148 -10.66 -1.16 8.99
N LEU A 149 -10.09 -0.55 10.04
CA LEU A 149 -8.79 -0.94 10.60
C LEU A 149 -8.89 -2.16 11.54
N ALA A 150 -10.06 -2.37 12.16
CA ALA A 150 -10.35 -3.41 13.14
C ALA A 150 -10.45 -4.83 12.55
#